data_AF-A0A359E3X9-F1
#
_entry.id   AF-A0A359E3X9-F1
#
_cell.length_a   1.000
_cell.length_b   1.000
_cell.length_c   1.000
_cell.angle_alpha   90.00
_cell.angle_beta   90.00
_cell.angle_gamma   90.00
#
_symmetry.space_group_name_H-M   'P 1'
#
loop_
_entity.id
_entity.type
_entity.pdbx_description
1 polymer ?
#
loop_
_entity_poly.entity_id
_entity_poly.type
_entity_poly.pdbx_seq_one_letter_code
_entity_poly.pdbx_strand_id
1 'polypeptide(L)'
;KDLARELDATFEKYGKPIMVTEFGADTVEGLHATTAQMFTEEFQTAFIFKYLEVMEPREFVAGAHVWNFADFMTPQHFRRVVLNKKGVFTRDRHPKSVAFKLRDHWNSLERIQDDHRPKKPKSGFLVSDIK
;
A
#
# COMPACT_ATOMS: atom_id res chain seq x y z
N LYS A 1 13.23 0.69 -12.68
CA LYS A 1 12.92 -0.74 -12.42
C LYS A 1 11.43 -0.80 -12.16
N ASP A 2 10.76 -1.80 -12.72
CA ASP A 2 9.30 -1.93 -12.70
C ASP A 2 8.89 -2.88 -11.56
N LEU A 3 7.91 -2.49 -10.75
CA LEU A 3 7.44 -3.25 -9.58
C LEU A 3 6.97 -4.65 -9.97
N ALA A 4 6.24 -4.76 -11.09
CA ALA A 4 5.74 -6.01 -11.63
C ALA A 4 6.88 -7.04 -11.79
N ARG A 5 7.94 -6.63 -12.49
CA ARG A 5 9.11 -7.47 -12.75
C ARG A 5 9.82 -7.88 -11.45
N GLU A 6 9.91 -7.00 -10.46
CA GLU A 6 10.55 -7.31 -9.18
C GLU A 6 9.74 -8.34 -8.37
N LEU A 7 8.42 -8.21 -8.34
CA LEU A 7 7.53 -9.18 -7.68
C LEU A 7 7.60 -10.55 -8.38
N ASP A 8 7.48 -10.58 -9.70
CA ASP A 8 7.48 -11.82 -10.49
C ASP A 8 8.81 -12.58 -10.33
N ALA A 9 9.93 -11.88 -10.47
CA ALA A 9 11.27 -12.49 -10.30
C ALA A 9 11.53 -12.95 -8.85
N THR A 10 11.00 -12.23 -7.85
CA THR A 10 11.14 -12.63 -6.44
C THR A 10 10.34 -13.89 -6.17
N PHE A 11 9.13 -13.99 -6.70
CA PHE A 11 8.31 -15.19 -6.56
C PHE A 11 8.92 -16.38 -7.30
N GLU A 12 9.40 -16.20 -8.53
CA GLU A 12 10.09 -17.26 -9.30
C GLU A 12 11.31 -17.79 -8.55
N LYS A 13 12.09 -16.91 -7.90
CA LYS A 13 13.30 -17.29 -7.18
C LYS A 13 13.03 -18.08 -5.90
N TYR A 14 12.02 -17.69 -5.12
CA TYR A 14 11.82 -18.23 -3.77
C TYR A 14 10.60 -19.14 -3.63
N GLY A 15 9.62 -19.05 -4.53
CA GLY A 15 8.36 -19.79 -4.47
C GLY A 15 7.52 -19.50 -3.22
N LYS A 16 7.76 -18.38 -2.54
CA LYS A 16 7.12 -18.00 -1.28
C LYS A 16 6.12 -16.86 -1.48
N PRO A 17 5.00 -16.84 -0.75
CA PRO A 17 4.09 -15.69 -0.75
C PRO A 17 4.81 -14.40 -0.38
N ILE A 18 4.44 -13.30 -1.04
CA ILE A 18 5.05 -11.99 -0.86
C ILE A 18 4.08 -11.07 -0.14
N MET A 19 4.59 -10.28 0.81
CA MET A 19 3.85 -9.18 1.43
C MET A 19 4.62 -7.89 1.20
N VAL A 20 3.97 -6.89 0.62
CA VAL A 20 4.58 -5.57 0.38
C VAL A 20 4.31 -4.70 1.60
N THR A 21 5.33 -4.55 2.45
CA THR A 21 5.20 -3.90 3.75
C THR A 21 5.11 -2.38 3.68
N GLU A 22 5.62 -1.75 2.62
CA GLU A 22 5.67 -0.30 2.50
C GLU A 22 5.53 0.15 1.05
N PHE A 23 4.56 1.02 0.80
CA PHE A 23 4.45 1.82 -0.42
C PHE A 23 3.61 3.07 -0.17
N GLY A 24 3.99 4.21 -0.76
CA GLY A 24 3.26 5.47 -0.63
C GLY A 24 4.07 6.69 -1.06
N ALA A 25 3.38 7.79 -1.32
CA ALA A 25 3.96 9.06 -1.76
C ALA A 25 3.77 10.14 -0.69
N ASP A 26 4.77 11.02 -0.50
CA ASP A 26 4.62 12.16 0.41
C ASP A 26 3.64 13.16 -0.21
N THR A 27 2.74 13.71 0.60
CA THR A 27 1.63 14.57 0.15
C THR A 27 1.29 15.65 1.16
N VAL A 28 1.27 16.90 0.69
CA VAL A 28 0.84 18.06 1.47
C VAL A 28 -0.68 18.16 1.35
N GLU A 29 -1.38 18.08 2.50
CA GLU A 29 -2.83 18.25 2.53
C GLU A 29 -3.26 19.61 1.95
N GLY A 30 -4.32 19.61 1.14
CA GLY A 30 -4.83 20.78 0.44
C GLY A 30 -4.00 21.25 -0.77
N LEU A 31 -2.89 20.57 -1.09
CA LEU A 31 -2.13 20.85 -2.31
C LEU A 31 -2.72 20.04 -3.48
N HIS A 32 -3.29 20.77 -4.44
CA HIS A 32 -3.97 20.21 -5.60
C HIS A 32 -3.34 20.67 -6.91
N ALA A 33 -3.41 19.82 -7.93
CA ALA A 33 -3.09 20.20 -9.30
C ALA A 33 -4.00 19.48 -10.30
N THR A 34 -4.21 20.09 -11.47
CA THR A 34 -5.00 19.49 -12.56
C THR A 34 -4.31 18.27 -13.18
N THR A 35 -2.99 18.21 -13.07
CA THR A 35 -2.19 17.03 -13.41
C THR A 35 -1.56 16.49 -12.13
N ALA A 36 -1.51 15.16 -11.96
CA ALA A 36 -0.92 14.55 -10.78
C ALA A 36 0.59 14.89 -10.71
N GLN A 37 0.96 15.75 -9.77
CA GLN A 37 2.35 16.18 -9.55
C GLN A 37 2.82 15.76 -8.15
N MET A 38 4.13 15.55 -7.99
CA MET A 38 4.67 15.16 -6.69
C MET A 38 4.19 16.11 -5.58
N PHE A 39 3.87 15.53 -4.43
CA PHE A 39 3.31 16.20 -3.24
C PHE A 39 1.83 16.60 -3.31
N THR A 40 1.15 16.50 -4.46
CA THR A 40 -0.30 16.76 -4.52
C THR A 40 -1.12 15.56 -4.05
N GLU A 41 -2.37 15.80 -3.66
CA GLU A 41 -3.29 14.74 -3.26
C GLU A 41 -3.66 13.79 -4.41
N GLU A 42 -3.75 14.32 -5.64
CA GLU A 42 -4.01 13.54 -6.84
C GLU A 42 -2.86 12.56 -7.13
N PHE A 43 -1.62 13.00 -6.92
CA PHE A 43 -0.46 12.13 -7.10
C PHE A 43 -0.36 11.06 -6.03
N GLN A 44 -0.72 11.37 -4.77
CA GLN A 44 -0.80 10.36 -3.72
C GLN A 44 -1.71 9.20 -4.13
N THR A 45 -2.91 9.58 -4.59
CA THR A 45 -3.95 8.66 -4.99
C THR A 45 -3.50 7.85 -6.19
N ALA A 46 -3.02 8.51 -7.25
CA ALA A 46 -2.54 7.83 -8.46
C ALA A 46 -1.40 6.86 -8.17
N PHE A 47 -0.44 7.24 -7.32
CA PHE A 47 0.68 6.40 -6.94
C PHE A 47 0.22 5.13 -6.20
N ILE A 48 -0.60 5.29 -5.16
CA ILE A 48 -1.09 4.17 -4.34
C ILE A 48 -1.91 3.19 -5.19
N PHE A 49 -2.84 3.70 -6.01
CA PHE A 49 -3.68 2.85 -6.85
C PHE A 49 -2.88 2.17 -7.97
N LYS A 50 -1.82 2.80 -8.49
CA LYS A 50 -0.94 2.12 -9.46
C LYS A 50 -0.19 0.93 -8.85
N TYR A 51 0.19 1.04 -7.58
CA TYR A 51 0.78 -0.09 -6.85
C TYR A 51 -0.25 -1.21 -6.64
N LEU A 52 -1.46 -0.86 -6.19
CA LEU A 52 -2.54 -1.84 -6.01
C LEU A 52 -2.89 -2.56 -7.32
N GLU A 53 -2.99 -1.83 -8.44
CA GLU A 53 -3.23 -2.39 -9.79
C GLU A 53 -2.18 -3.45 -10.19
N VAL A 54 -0.92 -3.29 -9.74
CA VAL A 54 0.14 -4.26 -9.98
C VAL A 54 0.06 -5.43 -9.00
N MET A 55 -0.23 -5.17 -7.73
CA MET A 55 -0.18 -6.19 -6.67
C MET A 55 -1.40 -7.10 -6.66
N GLU A 56 -2.61 -6.56 -6.82
CA GLU A 56 -3.87 -7.29 -6.61
C GLU A 56 -4.10 -8.48 -7.58
N PRO A 57 -3.75 -8.39 -8.87
CA PRO A 57 -3.91 -9.53 -9.78
C PRO A 57 -2.92 -10.68 -9.53
N ARG A 58 -1.88 -10.47 -8.72
CA ARG A 58 -0.84 -11.47 -8.45
C ARG A 58 -1.21 -12.28 -7.23
N GLU A 59 -1.76 -13.47 -7.44
CA GLU A 59 -2.22 -14.35 -6.34
C GLU A 59 -1.14 -14.71 -5.30
N PHE A 60 0.14 -14.64 -5.67
CA PHE A 60 1.26 -14.86 -4.74
C PHE A 60 1.55 -13.65 -3.83
N VAL A 61 0.93 -12.49 -4.08
CA VAL A 61 0.97 -11.34 -3.18
C VAL A 61 -0.12 -11.51 -2.13
N ALA A 62 0.29 -11.90 -0.93
CA ALA A 62 -0.60 -12.20 0.18
C ALA A 62 -1.19 -10.95 0.85
N GLY A 63 -0.60 -9.77 0.61
CA GLY A 63 -1.09 -8.52 1.15
C GLY A 63 -0.15 -7.35 0.92
N ALA A 64 -0.65 -6.15 1.20
CA ALA A 64 0.10 -4.92 1.07
C ALA A 64 -0.27 -3.92 2.18
N HIS A 65 0.73 -3.24 2.74
CA HIS A 65 0.56 -2.18 3.73
C HIS A 65 0.92 -0.83 3.12
N VAL A 66 -0.10 0.03 2.95
CA VAL A 66 0.10 1.43 2.56
C VAL A 66 0.91 2.12 3.66
N TRP A 67 2.06 2.66 3.28
CA TRP A 67 2.87 3.48 4.16
C TRP A 67 2.50 4.96 3.96
N ASN A 68 1.83 5.62 4.91
CA ASN A 68 1.46 5.14 6.25
C ASN A 68 0.01 5.50 6.60
N PHE A 69 -0.47 5.04 7.75
CA PHE A 69 -1.77 5.44 8.27
C PHE A 69 -1.84 6.95 8.48
N ALA A 70 -0.92 7.55 9.24
CA ALA A 70 -0.94 8.99 9.53
C ALA A 70 0.43 9.63 9.32
N ASP A 71 0.46 10.92 9.00
CA ASP A 71 1.69 11.71 8.99
C ASP A 71 2.36 11.66 10.38
N PHE A 72 3.69 11.60 10.41
CA PHE A 72 4.45 11.47 11.65
C PHE A 72 5.73 12.31 11.66
N MET A 73 6.23 12.60 12.87
CA MET A 73 7.43 13.41 13.06
C MET A 73 8.67 12.63 12.63
N THR A 74 9.58 13.31 11.94
CA THR A 74 10.91 12.78 11.59
C THR A 74 11.97 13.83 11.90
N PRO A 75 13.25 13.44 12.06
CA PRO A 75 14.34 14.40 12.08
C PRO A 75 14.29 15.32 10.84
N GLN A 76 14.79 16.55 11.00
CA GLN A 76 14.82 17.51 9.89
C GLN A 76 15.64 16.96 8.72
N HIS A 77 15.08 17.09 7.51
CA HIS A 77 15.73 16.64 6.29
C HIS A 77 15.22 17.46 5.10
N PHE A 78 16.08 17.84 4.16
CA PHE A 78 15.73 18.73 3.04
C PHE A 78 14.62 18.19 2.12
N ARG A 79 14.41 16.86 2.11
CA ARG A 79 13.31 16.20 1.37
C ARG A 79 11.99 16.10 2.14
N ARG A 80 11.95 16.58 3.40
CA ARG A 80 10.77 16.48 4.27
C ARG A 80 10.20 17.87 4.50
N VAL A 81 8.91 18.02 4.24
CA VAL A 81 8.16 19.22 4.63
C VAL A 81 7.74 19.07 6.09
N VAL A 82 8.70 19.25 7.00
CA VAL A 82 8.60 19.11 8.47
C VAL A 82 8.33 17.67 8.95
N LEU A 83 7.35 16.98 8.37
CA LEU A 83 6.92 15.62 8.71
C LEU A 83 7.29 14.62 7.61
N ASN A 84 7.21 13.33 7.92
CA ASN A 84 6.89 12.35 6.89
C ASN A 84 5.42 12.53 6.52
N LYS A 85 5.16 12.89 5.27
CA LYS A 85 3.84 13.26 4.78
C LYS A 85 3.18 12.18 3.93
N LYS A 86 3.63 10.94 4.06
CA LYS A 86 3.07 9.79 3.33
C LYS A 86 1.75 9.28 3.92
N GLY A 87 1.29 9.86 5.03
CA GLY A 87 0.07 9.45 5.70
C GLY A 87 -1.15 9.54 4.79
N VAL A 88 -2.00 8.53 4.83
CA VAL A 88 -3.38 8.56 4.32
C VAL A 88 -4.22 9.57 5.11
N PHE A 89 -3.89 9.73 6.39
CA PHE A 89 -4.39 10.77 7.28
C PHE A 89 -3.29 11.78 7.62
N THR A 90 -3.69 13.00 7.94
CA THR A 90 -2.79 14.00 8.54
C THR A 90 -2.35 13.57 9.94
N ARG A 91 -1.38 14.29 10.52
CA ARG A 91 -0.91 14.00 11.88
C ARG A 91 -2.03 14.13 12.90
N ASP A 92 -3.00 15.02 12.67
CA ASP A 92 -4.15 15.21 13.55
C ASP A 92 -5.35 14.33 13.15
N ARG A 93 -5.10 13.28 12.37
CA ARG A 93 -6.08 12.25 11.96
C ARG A 93 -7.22 12.78 11.09
N HIS A 94 -7.00 13.89 10.40
CA HIS A 94 -7.90 14.34 9.35
C HIS A 94 -7.62 13.53 8.06
N PRO A 95 -8.65 13.08 7.33
CA PRO A 95 -8.44 12.30 6.11
C PRO A 95 -7.93 13.18 4.96
N LYS A 96 -6.94 12.69 4.19
CA LYS A 96 -6.62 13.22 2.86
C LYS A 96 -7.53 12.57 1.80
N SER A 97 -7.53 13.08 0.56
CA SER A 97 -8.37 12.53 -0.51
C SER A 97 -8.21 11.02 -0.72
N VAL A 98 -6.99 10.49 -0.58
CA VAL A 98 -6.73 9.07 -0.77
C VAL A 98 -7.41 8.17 0.28
N ALA A 99 -7.72 8.69 1.48
CA ALA A 99 -8.41 7.94 2.53
C ALA A 99 -9.81 7.51 2.08
N PHE A 100 -10.54 8.41 1.43
CA PHE A 100 -11.87 8.12 0.90
C PHE A 100 -11.81 7.11 -0.25
N LYS A 101 -10.83 7.26 -1.15
CA LYS A 101 -10.63 6.32 -2.26
C LYS A 101 -10.26 4.92 -1.79
N LEU A 102 -9.36 4.80 -0.82
CA LEU A 102 -8.99 3.52 -0.21
C LEU A 102 -10.18 2.87 0.50
N ARG A 103 -10.98 3.65 1.25
CA ARG A 103 -12.20 3.14 1.88
C ARG A 103 -13.17 2.57 0.84
N ASP A 104 -13.45 3.31 -0.21
CA ASP A 104 -14.39 2.88 -1.26
C ASP A 104 -13.86 1.63 -1.97
N HIS A 105 -12.56 1.60 -2.29
CA HIS A 105 -11.89 0.44 -2.88
C HIS A 105 -11.97 -0.80 -1.98
N TRP A 106 -11.55 -0.70 -0.72
CA TRP A 106 -11.57 -1.83 0.22
C TRP A 106 -12.97 -2.33 0.56
N ASN A 107 -13.99 -1.45 0.54
CA ASN A 107 -15.38 -1.87 0.68
C ASN A 107 -15.94 -2.55 -0.58
N SER A 108 -15.34 -2.29 -1.74
CA SER A 108 -15.72 -2.90 -3.02
C SER A 108 -15.14 -4.30 -3.22
N LEU A 109 -14.02 -4.59 -2.56
CA LEU A 109 -13.47 -5.94 -2.52
C LEU A 109 -14.48 -6.83 -1.79
N GLU A 110 -14.84 -7.96 -2.41
CA GLU A 110 -15.61 -9.00 -1.70
C GLU A 110 -14.84 -9.33 -0.43
N ARG A 111 -15.38 -8.88 0.72
CA ARG A 111 -14.77 -9.17 2.01
C ARG A 111 -14.64 -10.67 2.10
N ILE A 112 -13.52 -11.12 2.67
CA ILE A 112 -13.42 -12.50 3.10
C ILE A 112 -14.70 -12.78 3.92
N GLN A 113 -15.51 -13.73 3.45
CA GLN A 113 -16.77 -14.14 4.09
C GLN A 113 -16.51 -14.36 5.59
N ASP A 114 -17.50 -14.25 6.47
CA ASP A 114 -17.26 -14.37 7.94
C ASP A 114 -16.55 -15.68 8.38
N ASP A 115 -16.42 -16.67 7.48
CA ASP A 115 -15.64 -17.92 7.63
C ASP A 115 -14.17 -17.83 7.14
N HIS A 116 -13.74 -16.62 6.82
CA HIS A 116 -12.46 -16.08 6.38
C HIS A 116 -11.19 -16.74 6.87
N ARG A 117 -11.25 -17.33 8.06
CA ARG A 117 -10.15 -18.12 8.59
C ARG A 117 -10.31 -19.52 8.01
N PRO A 118 -9.52 -19.92 6.99
CA PRO A 118 -9.59 -21.30 6.54
C PRO A 118 -9.35 -22.19 7.77
N LYS A 119 -10.26 -23.13 8.03
CA LYS A 119 -10.23 -23.98 9.23
C LYS A 119 -8.87 -24.66 9.41
N LYS A 120 -8.12 -24.83 8.31
CA LYS A 120 -6.70 -25.17 8.26
C LYS A 120 -6.00 -24.34 7.17
N PRO A 121 -4.75 -23.86 7.38
CA PRO A 121 -3.97 -23.21 6.33
C PRO A 121 -3.76 -24.14 5.12
N LYS A 122 -3.67 -23.58 3.91
CA LYS A 122 -3.36 -24.36 2.68
C LYS A 122 -1.94 -24.96 2.80
N SER A 123 -1.77 -26.20 2.33
CA SER A 123 -0.46 -26.83 2.20
C SER A 123 0.47 -25.98 1.30
N GLY A 124 1.71 -25.78 1.71
CA GLY A 124 2.68 -24.87 1.10
C GLY A 124 2.74 -23.47 1.73
N PHE A 125 1.83 -23.16 2.67
CA PHE A 125 1.76 -21.86 3.36
C PHE A 125 1.99 -21.99 4.88
N LEU A 126 2.22 -23.20 5.40
CA LEU A 126 2.61 -23.39 6.80
C LEU A 126 4.09 -23.11 6.98
N VAL A 127 4.48 -22.65 8.17
CA VAL A 127 5.90 -22.55 8.57
C VAL A 127 6.59 -23.91 8.47
N SER A 128 5.87 -25.01 8.74
CA SER A 128 6.37 -26.38 8.57
C SER A 128 6.66 -26.77 7.13
N ASP A 129 6.08 -26.07 6.16
CA ASP A 129 6.27 -26.33 4.73
C ASP A 129 7.51 -25.59 4.18
N ILE A 130 8.06 -24.65 4.97
CA ILE A 130 9.28 -23.93 4.64
C ILE A 130 10.46 -24.84 5.02
N LYS A 131 11.05 -25.47 4.00
CA LYS A 131 12.36 -26.14 4.12
C LYS A 131 13.49 -25.13 4.35
#